data_AF-A0A117UWV5-F1
#
_entry.id   AF-A0A117UWV5-F1
#
_cell.length_a   1.000
_cell.length_b   1.000
_cell.length_c   1.000
_cell.angle_alpha   90.00
_cell.angle_beta   90.00
_cell.angle_gamma   90.00
#
_symmetry.space_group_name_H-M   'P 1'
#
loop_
_entity.id
_entity.type
_entity.pdbx_description
1 polymer ?
#
loop_
_entity_poly.entity_id
_entity_poly.type
_entity_poly.pdbx_seq_one_letter_code
_entity_poly.pdbx_strand_id
1 'polypeptide(L)'
;MWSLAVEEQFYLLYPVVLLAILRFRPRALPLLFGLGFGLSLVLAGVLMRFRPDIAFYYLPPRAWELMLGGAISLRERRAGSLRAGRYTGPVSGLALAGLLVAFLLPGDSGSFPWPGALLPCLCTATLLAVLRSEYRTAGLLAARPIVLVGLISYSLYLWHQPVFAFARKIALNALTPANYVVMIGGVFLAAWATWRFIEQPLRRSDGLSNGTVPGSCNTGGLACRQRDRGMAGQRLALALLAANARTHDDGARFPSPQQRCQSDDQANPRCSVVAHWP
;
A
#
# COMPACT_ATOMS: atom_id res chain seq x y z
N MET A 1 3.40 -20.30 -12.16
CA MET A 1 2.33 -19.46 -11.54
C MET A 1 2.62 -18.02 -11.88
N TRP A 2 1.62 -17.18 -12.06
CA TRP A 2 1.85 -15.77 -12.32
C TRP A 2 1.96 -15.00 -10.99
N SER A 3 2.80 -13.95 -10.92
CA SER A 3 2.97 -13.07 -9.76
C SER A 3 1.66 -12.52 -9.21
N LEU A 4 0.62 -12.36 -10.04
CA LEU A 4 -0.72 -11.95 -9.61
C LEU A 4 -1.31 -12.91 -8.56
N ALA A 5 -1.12 -14.22 -8.73
CA ALA A 5 -1.63 -15.21 -7.77
C ALA A 5 -0.99 -15.04 -6.38
N VAL A 6 0.29 -14.65 -6.33
CA VAL A 6 1.00 -14.38 -5.07
C VAL A 6 0.44 -13.14 -4.38
N GLU A 7 0.13 -12.10 -5.16
CA GLU A 7 -0.48 -10.86 -4.65
C GLU A 7 -1.88 -11.12 -4.07
N GLU A 8 -2.72 -11.88 -4.77
CA GLU A 8 -4.05 -12.25 -4.29
C GLU A 8 -4.00 -13.06 -2.98
N GLN A 9 -3.08 -14.03 -2.88
CA GLN A 9 -2.85 -14.77 -1.64
C GLN A 9 -2.47 -13.85 -0.49
N PHE A 10 -1.58 -12.87 -0.73
CA PHE A 10 -1.22 -11.89 0.28
C PHE A 10 -2.43 -11.03 0.68
N TYR A 11 -3.21 -10.53 -0.27
CA TYR A 11 -4.36 -9.67 0.01
C TYR A 11 -5.48 -10.38 0.77
N LEU A 12 -5.62 -11.69 0.61
CA LEU A 12 -6.54 -12.50 1.41
C LEU A 12 -5.97 -12.80 2.80
N LEU A 13 -4.70 -13.20 2.90
CA LEU A 13 -4.09 -13.64 4.15
C LEU A 13 -3.76 -12.48 5.10
N TYR A 14 -3.20 -11.39 4.56
CA TYR A 14 -2.72 -10.23 5.32
C TYR A 14 -3.77 -9.62 6.26
N PRO A 15 -5.01 -9.28 5.81
CA PRO A 15 -6.01 -8.69 6.70
C PRO A 15 -6.44 -9.66 7.80
N VAL A 16 -6.55 -10.97 7.51
CA VAL A 16 -6.93 -11.98 8.50
C VAL A 16 -5.87 -12.09 9.59
N VAL A 17 -4.59 -12.21 9.19
CA VAL A 17 -3.47 -12.27 10.14
C VAL A 17 -3.37 -10.98 10.94
N LEU A 18 -3.48 -9.81 10.29
CA LEU A 18 -3.44 -8.52 10.96
C LEU A 18 -4.58 -8.37 11.99
N LEU A 19 -5.81 -8.73 11.62
CA LEU A 19 -6.96 -8.68 12.50
C LEU A 19 -6.81 -9.65 13.68
N ALA A 20 -6.31 -10.86 13.45
CA ALA A 20 -6.05 -11.83 14.52
C ALA A 20 -5.02 -11.29 15.53
N ILE A 21 -3.91 -10.72 15.06
CA ILE A 21 -2.88 -10.14 15.94
C ILE A 21 -3.47 -8.96 16.72
N LEU A 22 -4.21 -8.07 16.07
CA LEU A 22 -4.86 -6.94 16.73
C LEU A 22 -5.91 -7.37 17.75
N ARG A 23 -6.61 -8.49 17.51
CA ARG A 23 -7.67 -9.02 18.39
C ARG A 23 -7.11 -9.70 19.64
N PHE A 24 -6.06 -10.49 19.49
CA PHE A 24 -5.55 -11.35 20.56
C PHE A 24 -4.31 -10.77 21.26
N ARG A 25 -3.39 -10.13 20.52
CA ARG A 25 -2.10 -9.67 21.03
C ARG A 25 -1.65 -8.35 20.34
N PRO A 26 -2.39 -7.24 20.49
CA PRO A 26 -2.08 -5.99 19.79
C PRO A 26 -0.70 -5.42 20.12
N ARG A 27 -0.21 -5.64 21.35
CA ARG A 27 1.14 -5.22 21.78
C ARG A 27 2.26 -6.03 21.13
N ALA A 28 1.98 -7.26 20.69
CA ALA A 28 2.95 -8.11 20.00
C ALA A 28 3.03 -7.79 18.49
N LEU A 29 2.18 -6.90 17.96
CA LEU A 29 2.15 -6.58 16.54
C LEU A 29 3.51 -6.18 15.94
N PRO A 30 4.27 -5.21 16.49
CA PRO A 30 5.56 -4.84 15.91
C PRO A 30 6.55 -6.00 15.92
N LEU A 31 6.55 -6.81 16.97
CA LEU A 31 7.41 -7.98 17.10
C LEU A 31 7.05 -9.06 16.06
N LEU A 32 5.78 -9.46 15.98
CA LEU A 32 5.31 -10.49 15.04
C LEU A 32 5.47 -10.03 13.59
N PHE A 33 5.22 -8.75 13.31
CA PHE A 33 5.42 -8.17 11.99
C PHE A 33 6.91 -8.14 11.62
N GLY A 34 7.77 -7.71 12.54
CA GLY A 34 9.22 -7.71 12.34
C GLY A 34 9.78 -9.12 12.16
N LEU A 35 9.29 -10.10 12.92
CA LEU A 35 9.65 -11.51 12.77
C LEU A 35 9.23 -12.05 11.39
N GLY A 36 7.99 -11.80 10.97
CA GLY A 36 7.48 -12.22 9.67
C GLY A 36 8.26 -11.59 8.51
N PHE A 37 8.57 -10.29 8.62
CA PHE A 37 9.39 -9.57 7.64
C PHE A 37 10.81 -10.15 7.57
N GLY A 38 11.47 -10.32 8.72
CA GLY A 38 12.83 -10.87 8.80
C GLY A 38 12.90 -12.32 8.29
N LEU A 39 11.93 -13.15 8.66
CA LEU A 39 11.84 -14.53 8.17
C LEU A 39 11.66 -14.56 6.65
N SER A 40 10.78 -13.72 6.11
CA SER A 40 10.58 -13.59 4.66
C SER A 40 11.86 -13.15 3.95
N LEU A 41 12.59 -12.19 4.51
CA LEU A 41 13.86 -11.70 3.97
C LEU A 41 14.95 -12.78 3.95
N VAL A 42 15.09 -13.52 5.05
CA VAL A 42 16.06 -14.64 5.16
C VAL A 42 15.68 -15.74 4.17
N LEU A 43 14.40 -16.10 4.07
CA LEU A 43 13.92 -17.05 3.09
C LEU A 43 14.21 -16.59 1.66
N ALA A 44 14.03 -15.30 1.35
CA ALA A 44 14.37 -14.75 0.04
C ALA A 44 15.85 -14.96 -0.29
N GLY A 45 16.77 -14.61 0.62
CA GLY A 45 18.21 -14.79 0.41
C GLY A 45 18.65 -16.25 0.30
N VAL A 46 18.10 -17.13 1.15
CA VAL A 46 18.44 -18.56 1.15
C VAL A 46 17.88 -19.24 -0.10
N LEU A 47 16.59 -19.10 -0.40
CA LEU A 47 15.96 -19.79 -1.53
C LEU A 47 16.50 -19.28 -2.87
N MET A 48 16.91 -18.01 -2.97
CA MET A 48 17.51 -17.51 -4.19
C MET A 48 18.78 -18.26 -4.57
N ARG A 49 19.57 -18.70 -3.59
CA ARG A 49 20.83 -19.43 -3.81
C ARG A 49 20.64 -20.88 -4.22
N PHE A 50 19.58 -21.54 -3.73
CA PHE A 50 19.38 -22.98 -3.94
C PHE A 50 18.29 -23.31 -4.97
N ARG A 51 17.20 -22.54 -5.00
CA ARG A 51 15.98 -22.80 -5.80
C ARG A 51 15.32 -21.48 -6.22
N PRO A 52 15.88 -20.76 -7.22
CA PRO A 52 15.36 -19.45 -7.66
C PRO A 52 13.90 -19.52 -8.14
N ASP A 53 13.47 -20.65 -8.72
CA ASP A 53 12.07 -20.85 -9.12
C ASP A 53 11.11 -20.71 -7.94
N ILE A 54 11.47 -21.28 -6.79
CA ILE A 54 10.64 -21.24 -5.58
C ILE A 54 10.68 -19.82 -4.99
N ALA A 55 11.85 -19.18 -4.99
CA ALA A 55 12.00 -17.80 -4.55
C ALA A 55 11.07 -16.84 -5.32
N PHE A 56 10.88 -17.09 -6.62
CA PHE A 56 10.03 -16.25 -7.48
C PHE A 56 8.53 -16.55 -7.37
N TYR A 57 8.14 -17.83 -7.36
CA TYR A 57 6.73 -18.21 -7.50
C TYR A 57 5.96 -18.30 -6.18
N TYR A 58 6.65 -18.34 -5.03
CA TYR A 58 5.99 -18.53 -3.73
C TYR A 58 5.86 -17.23 -2.93
N LEU A 59 4.81 -17.15 -2.12
CA LEU A 59 4.53 -16.01 -1.24
C LEU A 59 5.58 -15.77 -0.15
N PRO A 60 6.05 -16.76 0.64
CA PRO A 60 6.92 -16.52 1.79
C PRO A 60 8.21 -15.74 1.48
N PRO A 61 8.99 -16.02 0.41
CA PRO A 61 10.18 -15.24 0.07
C PRO A 61 9.87 -13.84 -0.51
N ARG A 62 8.64 -13.57 -0.93
CA ARG A 62 8.22 -12.27 -1.49
C ARG A 62 7.40 -11.41 -0.54
N ALA A 63 6.93 -11.99 0.57
CA ALA A 63 6.05 -11.32 1.51
C ALA A 63 6.67 -10.03 2.08
N TRP A 64 7.99 -9.97 2.28
CA TRP A 64 8.68 -8.77 2.77
C TRP A 64 8.46 -7.54 1.88
N GLU A 65 8.39 -7.69 0.55
CA GLU A 65 8.13 -6.61 -0.40
C GLU A 65 6.77 -5.95 -0.11
N LEU A 66 5.73 -6.78 0.04
CA LEU A 66 4.35 -6.35 0.28
C LEU A 66 4.14 -5.87 1.72
N MET A 67 4.81 -6.52 2.69
CA MET A 67 4.80 -6.12 4.09
C MET A 67 5.41 -4.72 4.27
N LEU A 68 6.45 -4.36 3.52
CA LEU A 68 7.04 -3.02 3.59
C LEU A 68 6.01 -1.92 3.28
N GLY A 69 5.22 -2.10 2.22
CA GLY A 69 4.10 -1.19 1.88
C GLY A 69 2.99 -1.20 2.93
N GLY A 70 2.64 -2.38 3.45
CA GLY A 70 1.68 -2.52 4.55
C GLY A 70 2.10 -1.80 5.83
N ALA A 71 3.38 -1.89 6.19
CA ALA A 71 3.97 -1.22 7.36
C ALA A 71 3.88 0.30 7.23
N ILE A 72 4.18 0.85 6.05
CA ILE A 72 4.05 2.29 5.79
C ILE A 72 2.59 2.73 5.92
N SER A 73 1.65 2.00 5.32
CA SER A 73 0.23 2.33 5.42
C SER A 73 -0.26 2.31 6.88
N LEU A 74 0.18 1.32 7.66
CA LEU A 74 -0.18 1.23 9.08
C LEU A 74 0.44 2.35 9.91
N ARG A 75 1.70 2.69 9.64
CA ARG A 75 2.40 3.82 10.27
C ARG A 75 1.66 5.12 9.97
N GLU A 76 1.33 5.39 8.71
CA GLU A 76 0.60 6.60 8.32
C GLU A 76 -0.75 6.71 9.04
N ARG A 77 -1.46 5.59 9.21
CA ARG A 77 -2.73 5.56 9.94
C ARG A 77 -2.59 5.83 11.43
N ARG A 78 -1.50 5.37 12.06
CA ARG A 78 -1.29 5.46 13.52
C ARG A 78 -0.59 6.74 13.95
N ALA A 79 0.44 7.14 13.21
CA ALA A 79 1.33 8.26 13.54
C ALA A 79 1.12 9.49 12.64
N GLY A 80 0.21 9.40 11.67
CA GLY A 80 0.00 10.42 10.65
C GLY A 80 1.03 10.36 9.52
N SER A 81 0.78 11.18 8.49
CA SER A 81 1.76 11.42 7.42
C SER A 81 3.04 12.02 8.00
N LEU A 82 4.19 11.74 7.36
CA LEU A 82 5.38 12.54 7.61
C LEU A 82 5.05 14.02 7.39
N ARG A 83 5.52 14.88 8.29
CA ARG A 83 5.38 16.33 8.13
C ARG A 83 6.29 16.79 7.01
N ALA A 84 5.79 17.69 6.16
CA ALA A 84 6.59 18.34 5.14
C ALA A 84 7.77 19.05 5.83
N GLY A 85 8.99 18.75 5.38
CA GLY A 85 10.22 19.29 5.95
C GLY A 85 11.22 19.60 4.85
N ARG A 86 12.32 20.28 5.19
CA ARG A 86 13.36 20.67 4.22
C ARG A 86 13.90 19.49 3.38
N TYR A 87 13.85 18.29 3.94
CA TYR A 87 14.38 17.08 3.31
C TYR A 87 13.35 16.28 2.50
N THR A 88 12.04 16.59 2.55
CA THR A 88 11.03 15.77 1.83
C THR A 88 11.14 15.89 0.31
N GLY A 89 11.44 17.10 -0.20
CA GLY A 89 11.73 17.35 -1.61
C GLY A 89 12.92 16.54 -2.16
N PRO A 90 14.14 16.68 -1.60
CA PRO A 90 15.29 15.93 -2.09
C PRO A 90 15.15 14.41 -1.89
N VAL A 91 14.52 13.95 -0.79
CA VAL A 91 14.32 12.51 -0.54
C VAL A 91 13.36 11.90 -1.57
N SER A 92 12.27 12.58 -1.93
CA SER A 92 11.35 12.09 -2.97
C SER A 92 12.00 12.11 -4.36
N GLY A 93 12.78 13.14 -4.68
CA GLY A 93 13.57 13.19 -5.92
C GLY A 93 14.62 12.07 -5.99
N LEU A 94 15.34 11.80 -4.90
CA LEU A 94 16.30 10.71 -4.81
C LEU A 94 15.62 9.34 -4.95
N ALA A 95 14.46 9.16 -4.34
CA ALA A 95 13.70 7.92 -4.44
C ALA A 95 13.18 7.68 -5.87
N LEU A 96 12.74 8.73 -6.58
CA LEU A 96 12.38 8.64 -8.00
C LEU A 96 13.59 8.33 -8.88
N ALA A 97 14.72 8.99 -8.65
CA ALA A 97 15.96 8.69 -9.35
C ALA A 97 16.41 7.24 -9.10
N GLY A 98 16.34 6.77 -7.86
CA GLY A 98 16.65 5.38 -7.51
C GLY A 98 15.74 4.37 -8.19
N LEU A 99 14.44 4.69 -8.36
CA LEU A 99 13.51 3.86 -9.12
C LEU A 99 13.84 3.84 -10.62
N LEU A 100 14.26 4.99 -11.18
CA LEU A 100 14.72 5.07 -12.57
C LEU A 100 16.00 4.26 -12.77
N VAL A 101 16.95 4.34 -11.84
CA VAL A 101 18.17 3.51 -11.88
C VAL A 101 17.81 2.03 -11.78
N ALA A 102 16.92 1.64 -10.86
CA ALA A 102 16.44 0.27 -10.74
C ALA A 102 15.80 -0.25 -12.05
N PHE A 103 15.12 0.62 -12.79
CA PHE A 103 14.51 0.29 -14.08
C PHE A 103 15.55 0.16 -15.22
N LEU A 104 16.60 0.98 -15.20
CA LEU A 104 17.65 0.97 -16.24
C LEU A 104 18.73 -0.09 -16.02
N LEU A 105 18.88 -0.58 -14.80
CA LEU A 105 19.80 -1.66 -14.49
C LEU A 105 19.38 -2.94 -15.24
N PRO A 106 20.28 -3.56 -16.01
CA PRO A 106 20.01 -4.86 -16.62
C PRO A 106 19.59 -5.86 -15.56
N GLY A 107 18.39 -6.42 -15.72
CA GLY A 107 17.89 -7.46 -14.83
C GLY A 107 18.62 -8.77 -15.09
N ASP A 108 19.67 -9.05 -14.31
CA ASP A 108 20.24 -10.39 -14.28
C ASP A 108 19.21 -11.36 -13.69
N SER A 109 18.91 -12.44 -14.42
CA SER A 109 17.94 -13.47 -14.03
C SER A 109 18.25 -14.12 -12.67
N GLY A 110 19.48 -13.99 -12.17
CA GLY A 110 19.94 -14.48 -10.88
C GLY A 110 19.79 -13.53 -9.69
N SER A 111 19.28 -12.29 -9.89
CA SER A 111 19.25 -11.27 -8.83
C SER A 111 17.85 -10.96 -8.29
N PHE A 112 16.78 -11.52 -8.87
CA PHE A 112 15.40 -11.25 -8.47
C PHE A 112 14.75 -12.50 -7.84
N PRO A 113 14.09 -12.41 -6.67
CA PRO A 113 13.69 -11.20 -5.94
C PRO A 113 14.75 -10.60 -5.00
N TRP A 114 15.78 -11.35 -4.60
CA TRP A 114 16.85 -10.87 -3.71
C TRP A 114 18.22 -10.93 -4.39
N PRO A 115 19.05 -9.88 -4.38
CA PRO A 115 18.85 -8.55 -3.77
C PRO A 115 18.18 -7.51 -4.69
N GLY A 116 17.87 -7.86 -5.94
CA GLY A 116 17.43 -6.93 -6.99
C GLY A 116 16.14 -6.18 -6.69
N ALA A 117 15.21 -6.74 -5.91
CA ALA A 117 13.98 -6.05 -5.52
C ALA A 117 14.18 -5.06 -4.37
N LEU A 118 15.34 -5.06 -3.69
CA LEU A 118 15.57 -4.21 -2.52
C LEU A 118 15.57 -2.72 -2.87
N LEU A 119 16.28 -2.36 -3.94
CA LEU A 119 16.35 -0.98 -4.42
C LEU A 119 14.97 -0.44 -4.80
N PRO A 120 14.19 -1.07 -5.72
CA PRO A 120 12.87 -0.56 -6.05
C PRO A 120 11.92 -0.59 -4.85
N CYS A 121 11.92 -1.63 -4.00
CA CYS A 121 11.06 -1.67 -2.81
C CYS A 121 11.33 -0.53 -1.84
N LEU A 122 12.60 -0.23 -1.53
CA LEU A 122 12.97 0.88 -0.64
C LEU A 122 12.65 2.24 -1.26
N CYS A 123 12.88 2.42 -2.56
CA CYS A 123 12.51 3.63 -3.28
C CYS A 123 10.99 3.86 -3.26
N THR A 124 10.20 2.83 -3.61
CA THR A 124 8.73 2.90 -3.57
C THR A 124 8.21 3.13 -2.15
N ALA A 125 8.77 2.46 -1.16
CA ALA A 125 8.44 2.63 0.25
C ALA A 125 8.68 4.09 0.72
N THR A 126 9.84 4.64 0.36
CA THR A 126 10.20 6.03 0.68
C THR A 126 9.25 7.00 -0.01
N LEU A 127 8.93 6.76 -1.29
CA LEU A 127 7.97 7.57 -2.03
C LEU A 127 6.60 7.56 -1.36
N LEU A 128 6.06 6.37 -1.04
CA LEU A 128 4.76 6.25 -0.38
C LEU A 128 4.71 7.04 0.95
N ALA A 129 5.78 7.00 1.74
CA ALA A 129 5.84 7.70 3.02
C ALA A 129 5.91 9.24 2.90
N VAL A 130 6.44 9.76 1.79
CA VAL A 130 6.73 11.20 1.62
C VAL A 130 5.73 11.89 0.68
N LEU A 131 5.10 11.17 -0.25
CA LEU A 131 4.20 11.72 -1.29
C LEU A 131 3.05 12.56 -0.74
N ARG A 132 2.54 12.24 0.46
CA ARG A 132 1.46 13.04 1.10
C ARG A 132 1.94 14.41 1.58
N SER A 133 3.24 14.58 1.78
CA SER A 133 3.87 15.76 2.35
C SER A 133 4.62 16.61 1.32
N GLU A 134 4.76 16.12 0.09
CA GLU A 134 5.53 16.76 -0.98
C GLU A 134 4.66 16.85 -2.24
N TYR A 135 4.43 18.06 -2.73
CA TYR A 135 3.43 18.32 -3.76
C TYR A 135 3.98 18.27 -5.19
N ARG A 136 5.29 18.47 -5.40
CA ARG A 136 5.88 18.54 -6.75
C ARG A 136 5.99 17.15 -7.37
N THR A 137 6.57 16.20 -6.65
CA THR A 137 6.66 14.79 -7.04
C THR A 137 5.28 14.15 -7.06
N ALA A 138 4.40 14.46 -6.10
CA ALA A 138 3.02 14.00 -6.15
C ALA A 138 2.29 14.53 -7.40
N GLY A 139 2.49 15.80 -7.76
CA GLY A 139 1.93 16.39 -8.98
C GLY A 139 2.47 15.74 -10.26
N LEU A 140 3.77 15.44 -10.31
CA LEU A 140 4.39 14.72 -11.42
C LEU A 140 3.77 13.32 -11.58
N LEU A 141 3.66 12.56 -10.48
CA LEU A 141 3.08 11.20 -10.51
C LEU A 141 1.57 11.20 -10.77
N ALA A 142 0.88 12.29 -10.43
CA ALA A 142 -0.54 12.50 -10.71
C ALA A 142 -0.80 13.03 -12.13
N ALA A 143 0.23 13.21 -12.96
CA ALA A 143 0.05 13.64 -14.34
C ALA A 143 -0.81 12.62 -15.10
N ARG A 144 -1.75 13.13 -15.90
CA ARG A 144 -2.70 12.33 -16.70
C ARG A 144 -2.06 11.16 -17.46
N PRO A 145 -0.92 11.30 -18.18
CA PRO A 145 -0.33 10.18 -18.91
C PRO A 145 0.17 9.06 -17.97
N ILE A 146 0.81 9.42 -16.85
CA ILE A 146 1.32 8.45 -15.87
C ILE A 146 0.16 7.68 -15.23
N VAL A 147 -0.90 8.39 -14.84
CA VAL A 147 -2.11 7.77 -14.30
C VAL A 147 -2.77 6.87 -15.34
N LEU A 148 -2.86 7.29 -16.61
CA LEU A 148 -3.43 6.47 -17.68
C LEU A 148 -2.69 5.15 -17.85
N VAL A 149 -1.35 5.17 -17.85
CA VAL A 149 -0.53 3.95 -17.89
C VAL A 149 -0.84 3.05 -16.70
N GLY A 150 -0.99 3.62 -15.51
CA GLY A 150 -1.42 2.88 -14.33
C GLY A 150 -2.82 2.26 -14.48
N LEU A 151 -3.76 2.98 -15.09
CA LEU A 151 -5.14 2.51 -15.30
C LEU A 151 -5.24 1.35 -16.29
N ILE A 152 -4.42 1.33 -17.34
CA ILE A 152 -4.38 0.24 -18.33
C ILE A 152 -3.38 -0.87 -17.98
N SER A 153 -2.66 -0.75 -16.86
CA SER A 153 -1.54 -1.63 -16.50
C SER A 153 -1.95 -3.10 -16.42
N TYR A 154 -3.15 -3.37 -15.90
CA TYR A 154 -3.71 -4.73 -15.83
C TYR A 154 -3.94 -5.33 -17.23
N SER A 155 -4.64 -4.61 -18.12
CA SER A 155 -4.87 -5.08 -19.49
C SER A 155 -3.56 -5.20 -20.26
N LEU A 156 -2.63 -4.26 -20.06
CA LEU A 156 -1.28 -4.29 -20.66
C LEU A 156 -0.53 -5.55 -20.22
N TYR A 157 -0.61 -5.89 -18.94
CA TYR A 157 -0.08 -7.15 -18.43
C TYR A 157 -0.74 -8.35 -19.14
N LEU A 158 -2.05 -8.36 -19.32
CA LEU A 158 -2.71 -9.51 -19.92
C LEU A 158 -2.30 -9.72 -21.38
N TRP A 159 -2.21 -8.64 -22.18
CA TRP A 159 -1.97 -8.71 -23.62
C TRP A 159 -0.50 -8.88 -24.02
N HIS A 160 0.47 -8.41 -23.22
CA HIS A 160 1.87 -8.54 -23.61
C HIS A 160 2.31 -10.02 -23.70
N GLN A 161 2.00 -10.86 -22.70
CA GLN A 161 2.41 -12.26 -22.69
C GLN A 161 1.96 -13.06 -23.92
N PRO A 162 0.67 -13.08 -24.32
CA PRO A 162 0.24 -13.82 -25.50
C PRO A 162 0.86 -13.25 -26.77
N VAL A 163 0.91 -11.93 -26.95
CA VAL A 163 1.48 -11.30 -28.16
C VAL A 163 2.95 -11.70 -28.32
N PHE A 164 3.76 -11.60 -27.27
CA PHE A 164 5.17 -12.00 -27.32
C PHE A 164 5.35 -13.52 -27.41
N ALA A 165 4.48 -14.32 -26.80
CA ALA A 165 4.54 -15.78 -26.91
C ALA A 165 4.21 -16.27 -28.33
N PHE A 166 3.18 -15.71 -28.98
CA PHE A 166 2.84 -16.03 -30.37
C PHE A 166 3.91 -15.51 -31.32
N ALA A 167 4.43 -14.29 -31.12
CA ALA A 167 5.51 -13.77 -31.94
C ALA A 167 6.75 -14.68 -31.92
N ARG A 168 7.16 -15.19 -30.75
CA ARG A 168 8.26 -16.16 -30.64
C ARG A 168 8.01 -17.47 -31.39
N LYS A 169 6.76 -17.92 -31.48
CA LYS A 169 6.38 -19.17 -32.17
C LYS A 169 6.27 -19.00 -33.69
N ILE A 170 5.79 -17.85 -34.16
CA ILE A 170 5.54 -17.58 -35.57
C ILE A 170 6.79 -17.02 -36.26
N ALA A 171 7.50 -16.10 -35.61
CA ALA A 171 8.68 -15.43 -36.16
C ALA A 171 9.96 -16.14 -35.68
N LEU A 172 10.21 -17.34 -36.21
CA LEU A 172 11.34 -18.18 -35.80
C LEU A 172 12.73 -17.63 -36.21
N ASN A 173 12.87 -16.62 -37.09
CA ASN A 173 14.19 -16.29 -37.67
C ASN A 173 14.63 -14.82 -37.82
N ALA A 174 13.84 -13.77 -37.55
CA ALA A 174 14.38 -12.39 -37.41
C ALA A 174 13.29 -11.40 -36.98
N LEU A 175 13.22 -11.10 -35.68
CA LEU A 175 12.46 -9.95 -35.20
C LEU A 175 13.32 -8.69 -35.41
N THR A 176 12.96 -7.88 -36.40
CA THR A 176 13.59 -6.56 -36.58
C THR A 176 13.15 -5.61 -35.44
N PRO A 177 13.93 -4.55 -35.12
CA PRO A 177 13.50 -3.52 -34.16
C PRO A 177 12.14 -2.91 -34.50
N ALA A 178 11.81 -2.80 -35.79
CA ALA A 178 10.51 -2.32 -36.26
C ALA A 178 9.36 -3.24 -35.81
N ASN A 179 9.55 -4.56 -35.84
CA ASN A 179 8.53 -5.51 -35.38
C ASN A 179 8.23 -5.32 -33.89
N TYR A 180 9.24 -5.05 -33.05
CA TYR A 180 9.04 -4.76 -31.63
C TYR A 180 8.21 -3.49 -31.41
N VAL A 181 8.46 -2.42 -32.17
CA VAL A 181 7.68 -1.17 -32.07
C VAL A 181 6.22 -1.43 -32.44
N VAL A 182 5.97 -2.17 -33.53
CA VAL A 182 4.61 -2.52 -33.95
C VAL A 182 3.91 -3.40 -32.92
N MET A 183 4.61 -4.39 -32.36
CA MET A 183 4.05 -5.28 -31.33
C MET A 183 3.74 -4.52 -30.04
N ILE A 184 4.65 -3.67 -29.56
CA ILE A 184 4.43 -2.84 -28.37
C ILE A 184 3.24 -1.92 -28.61
N GLY A 185 3.19 -1.23 -29.76
CA GLY A 185 2.06 -0.39 -30.14
C GLY A 185 0.74 -1.15 -30.18
N GLY A 186 0.74 -2.35 -30.75
CA GLY A 186 -0.42 -3.25 -30.80
C GLY A 186 -0.88 -3.70 -29.41
N VAL A 187 0.05 -4.03 -28.51
CA VAL A 187 -0.25 -4.39 -27.11
C VAL A 187 -0.86 -3.21 -26.36
N PHE A 188 -0.31 -1.99 -26.51
CA PHE A 188 -0.88 -0.79 -25.90
C PHE A 188 -2.27 -0.48 -26.44
N LEU A 189 -2.49 -0.62 -27.75
CA LEU A 189 -3.79 -0.40 -28.37
C LEU A 189 -4.82 -1.43 -27.89
N ALA A 190 -4.46 -2.72 -27.86
CA ALA A 190 -5.31 -3.79 -27.36
C ALA A 190 -5.64 -3.61 -25.88
N ALA A 191 -4.64 -3.23 -25.06
CA ALA A 191 -4.82 -2.93 -23.65
C ALA A 191 -5.77 -1.75 -23.44
N TRP A 192 -5.58 -0.65 -24.18
CA TRP A 192 -6.46 0.51 -24.09
C TRP A 192 -7.89 0.19 -24.54
N ALA A 193 -8.07 -0.56 -25.63
CA ALA A 193 -9.39 -0.98 -26.10
C ALA A 193 -10.09 -1.87 -25.07
N THR A 194 -9.39 -2.85 -24.53
CA THR A 194 -9.90 -3.75 -23.48
C THR A 194 -10.31 -2.94 -22.24
N TRP A 195 -9.45 -2.05 -21.77
CA TRP A 195 -9.76 -1.18 -20.64
C TRP A 195 -10.99 -0.29 -20.90
N ARG A 196 -11.08 0.32 -22.09
CA ARG A 196 -12.13 1.29 -22.43
C ARG A 196 -13.50 0.65 -22.70
N PHE A 197 -13.52 -0.53 -23.31
CA PHE A 197 -14.75 -1.20 -23.77
C PHE A 197 -15.21 -2.35 -22.88
N ILE A 198 -14.31 -2.98 -22.13
CA ILE A 198 -14.66 -4.13 -21.27
C ILE A 198 -14.58 -3.71 -19.80
N GLU A 199 -13.43 -3.21 -19.35
CA GLU A 199 -13.21 -2.94 -17.93
C GLU A 199 -14.00 -1.74 -17.41
N GLN A 200 -14.05 -0.63 -18.18
CA GLN A 200 -14.79 0.56 -17.77
C GLN A 200 -16.31 0.33 -17.63
N PRO A 201 -17.00 -0.33 -18.58
CA PRO A 201 -18.42 -0.63 -18.43
C PRO A 201 -18.71 -1.55 -17.26
N LEU A 202 -17.92 -2.62 -17.08
CA LEU A 202 -18.08 -3.56 -15.97
C LEU A 202 -17.89 -2.89 -14.60
N ARG A 203 -16.88 -2.02 -14.48
CA ARG A 203 -16.62 -1.25 -13.24
C ARG A 203 -17.76 -0.26 -12.92
N ARG A 204 -18.50 0.21 -13.92
CA ARG A 204 -19.63 1.13 -13.75
C ARG A 204 -20.96 0.38 -13.51
N SER A 205 -21.12 -0.83 -14.04
CA SER A 205 -22.34 -1.64 -13.89
C SER A 205 -22.51 -2.24 -12.48
N ASP A 206 -21.46 -2.36 -11.68
CA ASP A 206 -21.55 -2.68 -10.23
C ASP A 206 -22.26 -1.56 -9.41
N GLY A 207 -22.82 -0.54 -10.07
CA GLY A 207 -23.75 0.43 -9.49
C GLY A 207 -25.23 0.05 -9.61
N LEU A 208 -25.58 -1.09 -10.22
CA LEU A 208 -26.98 -1.50 -10.47
C LEU A 208 -27.58 -2.46 -9.43
N SER A 209 -26.89 -2.75 -8.32
CA SER A 209 -27.42 -3.62 -7.24
C SER A 209 -28.04 -2.90 -6.04
N ASN A 210 -28.27 -1.59 -6.11
CA ASN A 210 -29.10 -0.91 -5.12
C ASN A 210 -30.41 -0.47 -5.79
N GLY A 211 -31.49 -1.09 -5.33
CA GLY A 211 -32.85 -0.88 -5.80
C GLY A 211 -33.24 0.60 -5.91
N THR A 212 -34.00 0.83 -6.97
CA THR A 212 -34.94 1.92 -7.23
C THR A 212 -35.34 2.74 -6.00
N VAL A 213 -34.87 3.98 -5.94
CA VAL A 213 -35.69 5.12 -5.48
C VAL A 213 -35.49 6.23 -6.51
N PRO A 214 -36.50 6.58 -7.32
CA PRO A 214 -36.38 7.63 -8.31
C PRO A 214 -36.49 8.99 -7.60
N GLY A 215 -35.34 9.53 -7.20
CA GLY A 215 -35.18 10.92 -6.79
C GLY A 215 -34.41 11.66 -7.87
N SER A 216 -35.14 12.41 -8.69
CA SER A 216 -34.61 13.41 -9.62
C SER A 216 -33.53 14.27 -8.95
N CYS A 217 -32.35 14.37 -9.56
CA CYS A 217 -31.46 15.49 -9.31
C CYS A 217 -30.67 15.80 -10.59
N ASN A 218 -30.94 16.99 -11.10
CA ASN A 218 -30.42 17.58 -12.33
C ASN A 218 -28.88 17.61 -12.41
N THR A 219 -28.44 17.57 -13.66
CA THR A 219 -27.18 18.09 -14.24
C THR A 219 -26.36 19.03 -13.36
N GLY A 220 -25.11 18.61 -13.08
CA GLY A 220 -24.03 19.50 -12.63
C GLY A 220 -23.22 18.94 -11.45
N GLY A 221 -22.07 18.32 -11.73
CA GLY A 221 -21.11 17.97 -10.67
C GLY A 221 -20.31 16.71 -10.92
N LEU A 222 -19.31 16.77 -11.81
CA LEU A 222 -18.23 15.79 -11.93
C LEU A 222 -17.28 15.87 -10.72
N ALA A 223 -17.76 15.64 -9.49
CA ALA A 223 -16.89 15.72 -8.31
C ALA A 223 -17.46 15.08 -7.03
N CYS A 224 -18.29 14.03 -7.08
CA CYS A 224 -18.64 13.32 -5.84
C CYS A 224 -19.23 11.93 -6.07
N ARG A 225 -18.36 10.90 -6.15
CA ARG A 225 -18.60 9.54 -5.59
C ARG A 225 -17.52 8.57 -6.05
N GLN A 226 -16.38 8.61 -5.36
CA GLN A 226 -15.39 7.52 -5.39
C GLN A 226 -14.88 7.14 -4.00
N ARG A 227 -15.45 7.71 -2.93
CA ARG A 227 -14.86 7.65 -1.58
C ARG A 227 -15.31 6.48 -0.68
N ASP A 228 -16.26 5.64 -1.08
CA ASP A 228 -16.95 4.79 -0.09
C ASP A 228 -16.72 3.27 -0.19
N ARG A 229 -16.04 2.74 -1.22
CA ARG A 229 -15.90 1.27 -1.35
C ARG A 229 -14.78 0.63 -0.51
N GLY A 230 -13.99 1.42 0.23
CA GLY A 230 -12.99 0.91 1.18
C GLY A 230 -13.46 0.81 2.64
N MET A 231 -14.72 1.19 2.94
CA MET A 231 -15.13 1.50 4.30
C MET A 231 -15.72 0.35 5.12
N ALA A 232 -16.06 -0.81 4.57
CA ALA A 232 -16.56 -1.93 5.39
C ALA A 232 -15.48 -2.48 6.34
N GLY A 233 -14.29 -2.79 5.79
CA GLY A 233 -13.14 -3.22 6.60
C GLY A 233 -12.56 -2.10 7.45
N GLN A 234 -12.58 -0.85 6.96
CA GLN A 234 -12.07 0.31 7.71
C GLN A 234 -13.00 0.74 8.85
N ARG A 235 -14.33 0.64 8.71
CA ARG A 235 -15.27 0.92 9.80
C ARG A 235 -15.19 -0.14 10.89
N LEU A 236 -14.99 -1.40 10.52
CA LEU A 236 -14.74 -2.47 11.50
C LEU A 236 -13.40 -2.26 12.20
N ALA A 237 -12.33 -1.93 11.47
CA ALA A 237 -11.03 -1.61 12.05
C ALA A 237 -11.07 -0.33 12.91
N LEU A 238 -11.80 0.71 12.51
CA LEU A 238 -12.01 1.92 13.32
C LEU A 238 -12.86 1.63 14.55
N ALA A 239 -13.91 0.83 14.43
CA ALA A 239 -14.75 0.43 15.56
C ALA A 239 -13.93 -0.39 16.58
N LEU A 240 -13.06 -1.29 16.10
CA LEU A 240 -12.15 -2.07 16.95
C LEU A 240 -11.02 -1.22 17.54
N LEU A 241 -10.46 -0.27 16.80
CA LEU A 241 -9.45 0.67 17.32
C LEU A 241 -10.06 1.64 18.34
N ALA A 242 -11.27 2.16 18.09
CA ALA A 242 -11.98 3.03 19.02
C ALA A 242 -12.52 2.27 20.24
N ALA A 243 -12.78 0.97 20.13
CA ALA A 243 -13.08 0.10 21.27
C ALA A 243 -11.83 -0.17 22.11
N ASN A 244 -10.67 -0.41 21.48
CA ASN A 244 -9.41 -0.68 22.16
C ASN A 244 -8.78 0.57 22.82
N ALA A 245 -9.03 1.77 22.28
CA ALA A 245 -8.63 3.02 22.91
C ALA A 245 -9.41 3.28 24.22
N ARG A 246 -10.71 2.95 24.25
CA ARG A 246 -11.55 3.09 25.45
C ARG A 246 -11.11 2.17 26.59
N THR A 247 -10.70 0.94 26.29
CA THR A 247 -10.19 0.00 27.31
C THR A 247 -8.85 0.41 27.93
N HIS A 248 -8.16 1.41 27.37
CA HIS A 248 -6.87 1.89 27.90
C HIS A 248 -7.01 3.16 28.78
N ASP A 249 -8.10 3.91 28.68
CA ASP A 249 -8.39 5.08 29.54
C ASP A 249 -9.07 4.70 30.87
N ASP A 250 -9.76 3.55 30.94
CA ASP A 250 -10.41 3.11 32.17
C ASP A 250 -9.42 2.63 33.25
N GLY A 251 -8.13 2.47 32.92
CA GLY A 251 -7.07 2.09 33.85
C GLY A 251 -6.25 3.24 34.45
N ALA A 252 -6.52 4.49 34.07
CA ALA A 252 -5.72 5.65 34.48
C ALA A 252 -6.56 6.84 34.96
N ARG A 253 -7.58 6.60 35.80
CA ARG A 253 -8.10 7.68 36.67
C ARG A 253 -7.15 7.88 37.84
N PHE A 254 -6.10 8.67 37.62
CA PHE A 254 -5.48 9.37 38.73
C PHE A 254 -6.51 10.40 39.26
N PRO A 255 -6.91 10.35 40.54
CA PRO A 255 -7.76 11.40 41.10
C PRO A 255 -7.03 12.73 40.99
N SER A 256 -7.76 13.75 40.55
CA SER A 256 -7.24 15.12 40.42
C SER A 256 -6.72 15.62 41.78
N PRO A 257 -5.75 16.54 41.82
CA PRO A 257 -5.15 17.03 43.06
C PRO A 257 -6.18 17.59 44.06
N GLN A 258 -7.32 18.08 43.57
CA GLN A 258 -8.40 18.61 44.41
C GLN A 258 -9.17 17.53 45.19
N GLN A 259 -9.29 16.30 44.67
CA GLN A 259 -9.99 15.22 45.38
C GLN A 259 -9.13 14.57 46.47
N ARG A 260 -7.81 14.77 46.44
CA ARG A 260 -6.87 14.14 47.38
C ARG A 260 -6.72 14.90 48.72
N CYS A 261 -7.07 16.19 48.79
CA CYS A 261 -7.08 16.92 50.07
C CYS A 261 -8.42 16.76 50.84
N GLN A 262 -9.44 16.05 50.30
CA GLN A 262 -10.73 15.85 51.01
C GLN A 262 -10.79 14.57 51.86
N SER A 263 -9.89 13.61 51.65
CA SER A 263 -9.94 12.31 52.33
C SER A 263 -8.89 12.10 53.43
N ASP A 264 -7.89 12.98 53.52
CA ASP A 264 -6.84 12.89 54.53
C ASP A 264 -7.03 14.02 55.55
N ASP A 265 -7.02 13.65 56.83
CA ASP A 265 -7.08 14.52 58.00
C ASP A 265 -6.29 15.84 57.84
N GLN A 266 -6.83 16.91 58.43
CA GLN A 266 -6.43 18.32 58.35
C GLN A 266 -4.98 18.68 58.78
N ALA A 267 -4.00 17.78 58.71
CA ALA A 267 -2.66 17.96 59.24
C ALA A 267 -1.52 17.97 58.20
N ASN A 268 -1.80 18.22 56.91
CA ASN A 268 -0.74 18.29 55.89
C ASN A 268 -0.44 19.74 55.46
N PRO A 269 0.75 20.30 55.76
CA PRO A 269 1.11 21.71 55.45
C PRO A 269 1.32 22.01 53.96
N ARG A 270 1.03 21.08 53.04
CA ARG A 270 1.22 21.26 51.58
C ARG A 270 -0.03 21.70 50.79
N CYS A 271 -1.24 21.73 51.36
CA CYS A 271 -2.44 22.21 50.63
C CYS A 271 -2.66 23.76 50.73
N SER A 272 -1.82 24.51 51.46
CA SER A 272 -2.04 25.95 51.76
C SER A 272 -1.60 26.95 50.69
N VAL A 273 -1.01 26.52 49.57
CA VAL A 273 -0.34 27.44 48.61
C VAL A 273 -1.16 27.72 47.33
N VAL A 274 -2.36 27.16 47.18
CA VAL A 274 -3.11 27.24 45.89
C VAL A 274 -4.28 28.26 45.91
N ALA A 275 -4.53 28.96 47.02
CA ALA A 275 -5.74 29.77 47.18
C ALA A 275 -5.66 31.25 46.72
N HIS A 276 -4.53 31.73 46.17
CA HIS A 276 -4.41 33.14 45.79
C HIS A 276 -3.68 33.34 44.46
N TRP A 277 -4.41 33.35 43.35
CA TRP A 277 -4.17 34.23 42.20
C TRP A 277 -5.52 34.52 41.52
N PRO A 278 -5.83 35.79 41.19
CA PRO A 278 -7.14 36.26 40.71
C PRO A 278 -7.50 35.77 39.30
#